data_AF-A0A7S0TGS8-F1
#
_entry.id   AF-A0A7S0TGS8-F1
#
_cell.length_a   1.000
_cell.length_b   1.000
_cell.length_c   1.000
_cell.angle_alpha   90.00
_cell.angle_beta   90.00
_cell.angle_gamma   90.00
#
_symmetry.space_group_name_H-M   'P 1'
#
loop_
_entity.id
_entity.type
_entity.pdbx_description
1 polymer ?
#
loop_
_entity_poly.entity_id
_entity_poly.type
_entity_poly.pdbx_seq_one_letter_code
_entity_poly.pdbx_strand_id
1 'polypeptide(L)'
;KGMLVLECEQDGSFTLCTHVTRHMLLHGCRTSAEAHFALPGQGGGRMGSPLQLRDLRRLTGLSEQSVIVRRGACMVVLGLLHTVITHCKAFVVVSEGEDELLLRLVRRMAAADA
;
A
#
# COMPACT_ATOMS: atom_id res chain seq x y z
N LYS A 1 -4.68 -9.91 13.93
CA LYS A 1 -3.24 -9.59 13.95
C LYS A 1 -3.05 -8.24 13.31
N GLY A 2 -2.43 -7.31 14.02
CA GLY A 2 -2.08 -6.00 13.48
C GLY A 2 -0.90 -6.14 12.52
N MET A 3 -0.73 -5.17 11.64
CA MET A 3 0.37 -5.11 10.68
C MET A 3 1.15 -3.81 10.89
N LEU A 4 2.40 -3.82 10.45
CA LEU A 4 3.17 -2.60 10.29
C LEU A 4 2.96 -2.09 8.87
N VAL A 5 2.67 -0.79 8.75
CA VAL A 5 2.47 -0.15 7.45
C VAL A 5 3.35 1.08 7.38
N LEU A 6 4.21 1.13 6.37
CA LEU A 6 4.90 2.34 5.97
C LEU A 6 4.07 3.04 4.90
N GLU A 7 3.55 4.22 5.21
CA GLU A 7 2.84 5.07 4.26
C GLU A 7 3.85 6.06 3.67
N CYS A 8 4.14 5.93 2.38
CA CYS A 8 5.01 6.85 1.65
C CYS A 8 4.15 7.77 0.77
N GLU A 9 4.39 9.07 0.86
CA GLU A 9 3.76 10.11 0.06
C GLU A 9 4.53 10.38 -1.23
N GLN A 10 3.92 11.10 -2.18
CA GLN A 10 4.57 11.51 -3.44
C GLN A 10 5.78 12.42 -3.24
N ASP A 11 5.80 13.21 -2.16
CA ASP A 11 6.91 14.13 -1.85
C ASP A 11 8.11 13.42 -1.21
N GLY A 12 8.05 12.09 -1.07
CA GLY A 12 9.09 11.27 -0.44
C GLY A 12 8.93 11.14 1.07
N SER A 13 8.06 11.96 1.69
CA SER A 13 7.79 11.85 3.12
C SER A 13 7.12 10.50 3.44
N PHE A 14 7.37 10.00 4.65
CA PHE A 14 6.80 8.73 5.07
C PHE A 14 6.39 8.71 6.54
N THR A 15 5.35 7.93 6.83
CA THR A 15 4.85 7.70 8.20
C THR A 15 4.83 6.20 8.47
N LEU A 16 5.33 5.80 9.65
CA LEU A 16 5.25 4.43 10.12
C LEU A 16 4.03 4.25 11.03
N CYS A 17 3.09 3.40 10.62
CA CYS A 17 1.89 3.06 11.35
C CYS A 17 2.01 1.64 11.92
N THR A 18 1.84 1.50 13.24
CA THR A 18 1.85 0.21 13.93
C THR A 18 0.44 -0.29 14.24
N HIS A 19 0.27 -1.61 14.38
CA HIS A 19 -1.02 -2.24 14.73
C HIS A 19 -2.17 -1.97 13.73
N VAL A 20 -1.83 -1.74 12.46
CA VAL A 20 -2.81 -1.44 11.42
C VAL A 20 -3.62 -2.69 11.09
N THR A 21 -4.94 -2.58 11.16
CA THR A 21 -5.82 -3.67 10.73
C THR A 21 -6.01 -3.64 9.21
N ARG A 22 -6.39 -4.77 8.61
CA ARG A 22 -6.72 -4.81 7.17
C ARG A 22 -7.85 -3.84 6.80
N HIS A 23 -8.77 -3.56 7.71
CA HIS A 23 -9.83 -2.57 7.50
C HIS A 23 -9.28 -1.14 7.45
N MET A 24 -8.37 -0.79 8.36
CA MET A 24 -7.70 0.51 8.36
C MET A 24 -6.87 0.71 7.09
N LEU A 25 -6.09 -0.30 6.69
CA LEU A 25 -5.32 -0.27 5.44
C LEU A 25 -6.25 -0.10 4.23
N LEU A 26 -7.35 -0.86 4.16
CA LEU A 26 -8.33 -0.75 3.08
C LEU A 26 -8.92 0.65 2.99
N HIS A 27 -9.27 1.22 4.15
CA HIS A 27 -9.81 2.57 4.25
C HIS A 27 -8.79 3.59 3.72
N GLY A 28 -7.56 3.57 4.22
CA GLY A 28 -6.49 4.47 3.76
C GLY A 28 -6.22 4.37 2.26
N CYS A 29 -6.13 3.14 1.73
CA CYS A 29 -5.95 2.90 0.29
C CYS A 29 -7.12 3.47 -0.54
N ARG A 30 -8.36 3.32 -0.07
CA ARG A 30 -9.54 3.83 -0.78
C ARG A 30 -9.62 5.35 -0.74
N THR A 31 -9.44 5.95 0.43
CA THR A 31 -9.40 7.42 0.56
C THR A 31 -8.33 8.01 -0.35
N SER A 32 -7.13 7.40 -0.37
CA SER A 32 -6.06 7.79 -1.28
C SER A 32 -6.45 7.57 -2.74
N ALA A 33 -7.02 6.44 -3.13
CA ALA A 33 -7.45 6.21 -4.51
C ALA A 33 -8.56 7.19 -4.97
N GLU A 34 -9.51 7.52 -4.09
CA GLU A 34 -10.66 8.38 -4.38
C GLU A 34 -10.27 9.86 -4.53
N ALA A 35 -9.26 10.33 -3.79
CA ALA A 35 -8.74 11.69 -3.94
C ALA A 35 -8.32 12.03 -5.39
N HIS A 36 -7.90 11.03 -6.17
CA HIS A 36 -7.59 11.20 -7.59
C HIS A 36 -8.82 11.31 -8.49
N PHE A 37 -9.86 10.54 -8.18
CA PHE A 37 -11.07 10.46 -9.00
C PHE A 37 -12.06 11.60 -8.74
N ALA A 38 -11.84 12.40 -7.68
CA ALA A 38 -12.63 13.59 -7.39
C ALA A 38 -12.33 14.76 -8.34
N LEU A 39 -11.30 14.68 -9.20
CA LEU A 39 -10.98 15.71 -10.17
C LEU A 39 -11.99 15.69 -11.34
N PRO A 40 -12.74 16.79 -11.58
CA PRO A 40 -13.71 16.85 -12.66
C PRO A 40 -13.00 16.83 -14.02
N GLY A 41 -13.32 15.84 -14.87
CA GLY A 41 -12.85 15.78 -16.27
C GLY A 41 -12.34 14.43 -16.75
N GLN A 42 -12.00 13.49 -15.86
CA GLN A 42 -11.55 12.14 -16.25
C GLN A 42 -12.72 11.14 -16.24
N GLY A 43 -13.54 11.21 -17.28
CA GLY A 43 -14.61 10.26 -17.51
C GLY A 43 -14.11 8.86 -17.90
N GLY A 44 -14.65 7.86 -17.23
CA GLY A 44 -15.24 6.71 -17.93
C GLY A 44 -14.34 5.63 -18.51
N GLY A 45 -13.08 5.47 -18.06
CA GLY A 45 -12.37 4.22 -18.31
C GLY A 45 -13.12 3.08 -17.61
N ARG A 46 -13.33 1.93 -18.29
CA ARG A 46 -13.97 0.72 -17.72
C ARG A 46 -13.18 0.27 -16.49
N MET A 47 -13.53 0.83 -15.34
CA MET A 47 -12.73 0.68 -14.12
C MET A 47 -12.91 -0.74 -13.58
N GLY A 48 -11.79 -1.39 -13.28
CA GLY A 48 -11.80 -2.62 -12.50
C GLY A 48 -12.54 -2.44 -11.17
N SER A 49 -12.81 -3.54 -10.48
CA SER A 49 -13.39 -3.45 -9.14
C SER A 49 -12.50 -2.60 -8.22
N PRO A 50 -13.07 -1.82 -7.29
CA PRO A 50 -12.29 -1.15 -6.26
C PRO A 50 -11.56 -2.19 -5.41
N LEU A 51 -10.52 -1.76 -4.71
CA LEU A 51 -9.81 -2.59 -3.74
C LEU A 51 -10.81 -3.19 -2.74
N GLN A 52 -10.73 -4.49 -2.48
CA GLN A 52 -11.58 -5.20 -1.54
C GLN A 52 -10.77 -5.88 -0.44
N LEU A 53 -11.42 -6.14 0.69
CA LEU A 53 -10.77 -6.82 1.82
C LEU A 53 -10.18 -8.19 1.43
N ARG A 54 -10.81 -8.89 0.48
CA ARG A 54 -10.29 -10.17 -0.05
C ARG A 54 -8.92 -10.02 -0.72
N ASP A 55 -8.66 -8.87 -1.33
CA ASP A 55 -7.39 -8.59 -1.98
C ASP A 55 -6.31 -8.39 -0.91
N LEU A 56 -6.59 -7.62 0.15
CA LEU A 56 -5.66 -7.44 1.27
C LEU A 56 -5.40 -8.72 2.08
N ARG A 57 -6.36 -9.64 2.14
CA ARG A 57 -6.13 -10.96 2.74
C ARG A 57 -5.10 -11.75 1.95
N ARG A 58 -5.14 -11.69 0.62
CA ARG A 58 -4.15 -12.31 -0.28
C ARG A 58 -2.77 -11.69 -0.08
N LEU A 59 -2.69 -10.38 0.07
CA LEU A 59 -1.43 -9.67 0.32
C LEU A 59 -0.67 -10.21 1.54
N THR A 60 -1.39 -10.58 2.61
CA THR A 60 -0.78 -11.09 3.85
C THR A 60 -0.67 -12.61 3.95
N GLY A 61 -1.14 -13.34 2.92
CA GLY A 61 -1.30 -14.79 2.98
C GLY A 61 -0.70 -15.54 1.80
N LEU A 62 -0.25 -14.84 0.76
CA LEU A 62 0.44 -15.41 -0.39
C LEU A 62 1.94 -15.15 -0.26
N SER A 63 2.74 -16.21 -0.37
CA SER A 63 4.20 -16.15 -0.51
C SER A 63 4.64 -16.15 -1.99
N GLU A 64 3.69 -16.21 -2.92
CA GLU A 64 3.96 -16.17 -4.36
C GLU A 64 3.95 -14.75 -4.89
N GLN A 65 4.92 -14.44 -5.76
CA GLN A 65 5.02 -13.15 -6.41
C GLN A 65 3.76 -12.88 -7.22
N SER A 66 3.08 -11.76 -6.95
CA SER A 66 1.83 -11.43 -7.61
C SER A 66 1.63 -9.93 -7.76
N VAL A 67 0.96 -9.55 -8.84
CA VAL A 67 0.53 -8.18 -9.09
C VAL A 67 -0.97 -8.19 -9.32
N ILE A 68 -1.71 -7.43 -8.51
CA ILE A 68 -3.16 -7.29 -8.61
C ILE A 68 -3.50 -5.84 -8.88
N VAL A 69 -4.11 -5.57 -10.03
CA VAL A 69 -4.56 -4.22 -10.39
C VAL A 69 -6.04 -4.07 -10.09
N ARG A 70 -6.39 -3.02 -9.35
CA ARG A 70 -7.74 -2.59 -9.01
C ARG A 70 -7.92 -1.13 -9.40
N ARG A 71 -9.16 -0.65 -9.39
CA ARG A 71 -9.43 0.78 -9.65
C ARG A 71 -8.70 1.65 -8.61
N GLY A 72 -7.73 2.44 -9.09
CA GLY A 72 -6.98 3.41 -8.29
C GLY A 72 -5.91 2.83 -7.37
N ALA A 73 -5.64 1.52 -7.44
CA ALA A 73 -4.62 0.87 -6.64
C ALA A 73 -4.01 -0.33 -7.37
N CYS A 74 -2.69 -0.47 -7.27
CA CYS A 74 -1.92 -1.62 -7.69
C CYS A 74 -1.33 -2.29 -6.46
N MET A 75 -1.62 -3.57 -6.27
CA MET A 75 -1.01 -4.36 -5.21
C MET A 75 0.14 -5.16 -5.79
N VAL A 76 1.26 -5.13 -5.10
CA VAL A 76 2.50 -5.81 -5.50
C VAL A 76 2.96 -6.66 -4.33
N VAL A 77 3.14 -7.95 -4.59
CA VAL A 77 3.73 -8.92 -3.67
C VAL A 77 4.99 -9.44 -4.36
N LEU A 78 6.16 -9.10 -3.82
CA LEU A 78 7.47 -9.50 -4.35
C LEU A 78 8.35 -10.03 -3.21
N GLY A 79 8.32 -11.34 -3.00
CA GLY A 79 9.05 -11.97 -1.90
C GLY A 79 8.52 -11.49 -0.55
N LEU A 80 9.34 -10.75 0.20
CA LEU A 80 8.97 -10.18 1.50
C LEU A 80 8.36 -8.78 1.40
N LEU A 81 8.31 -8.21 0.19
CA LEU A 81 7.73 -6.89 -0.04
C LEU A 81 6.26 -7.03 -0.39
N HIS A 82 5.40 -6.62 0.53
CA HIS A 82 3.96 -6.50 0.29
C HIS A 82 3.62 -5.02 0.20
N THR A 83 3.04 -4.56 -0.90
CA THR A 83 2.78 -3.13 -1.09
C THR A 83 1.45 -2.89 -1.81
N VAL A 84 0.75 -1.83 -1.40
CA VAL A 84 -0.37 -1.27 -2.16
C VAL A 84 0.03 0.12 -2.63
N ILE A 85 0.11 0.32 -3.94
CA ILE A 85 0.48 1.57 -4.58
C ILE A 85 -0.79 2.20 -5.13
N THR A 86 -1.14 3.38 -4.64
CA THR A 86 -2.19 4.21 -5.21
C THR A 86 -1.54 5.30 -6.06
N HIS A 87 -2.35 6.25 -6.54
CA HIS A 87 -1.83 7.37 -7.32
C HIS A 87 -0.87 8.27 -6.52
N CYS A 88 -1.16 8.51 -5.23
CA CYS A 88 -0.43 9.46 -4.39
C CYS A 88 0.31 8.85 -3.20
N LYS A 89 0.07 7.57 -2.91
CA LYS A 89 0.68 6.90 -1.77
C LYS A 89 1.15 5.50 -2.11
N ALA A 90 2.18 5.05 -1.42
CA ALA A 90 2.51 3.64 -1.33
C ALA A 90 2.36 3.18 0.12
N PHE A 91 1.65 2.08 0.32
CA PHE A 91 1.45 1.43 1.60
C PHE A 91 2.26 0.14 1.61
N VAL A 92 3.46 0.18 2.20
CA VAL A 92 4.30 -1.01 2.36
C VAL A 92 3.85 -1.73 3.63
N VAL A 93 3.36 -2.95 3.47
CA VAL A 93 2.89 -3.81 4.55
C VAL A 93 4.01 -4.75 4.94
N VAL A 94 4.35 -4.77 6.22
CA VAL A 94 5.35 -5.68 6.78
C VAL A 94 4.65 -6.63 7.74
N SER A 95 4.95 -7.93 7.58
CA SER A 95 4.36 -8.94 8.44
C SER A 95 4.95 -8.84 9.85
N GLU A 96 4.16 -9.25 10.85
CA GLU A 96 4.59 -9.28 12.23
C GLU A 96 5.82 -10.21 12.38
N GLY A 97 6.94 -9.70 12.89
CA GLY A 97 8.22 -10.41 13.01
C GLY A 97 9.24 -10.14 11.89
N GLU A 98 8.90 -9.32 10.89
CA GLU A 98 9.81 -8.93 9.79
C GLU A 98 10.37 -7.50 9.97
N ASP A 99 10.45 -7.03 11.22
CA ASP A 99 10.82 -5.65 11.59
C ASP A 99 12.19 -5.21 11.05
N GLU A 100 13.13 -6.15 10.90
CA GLU A 100 14.46 -5.86 10.35
C GLU A 100 14.40 -5.35 8.91
N LEU A 101 13.46 -5.83 8.10
CA LEU A 101 13.31 -5.41 6.70
C LEU A 101 12.83 -3.97 6.64
N LEU A 102 11.86 -3.63 7.50
CA LEU A 102 11.34 -2.28 7.66
C LEU A 102 12.47 -1.33 8.09
N LEU A 103 13.28 -1.73 9.06
CA LEU A 103 14.39 -0.92 9.56
C LEU A 103 15.42 -0.60 8.45
N ARG A 104 15.73 -1.58 7.60
CA ARG A 104 16.63 -1.38 6.45
C ARG A 104 16.00 -0.45 5.41
N LEU A 105 14.71 -0.60 5.12
CA LEU A 105 14.00 0.26 4.18
C LEU A 105 13.98 1.71 4.67
N VAL A 106 13.58 1.95 5.92
CA VAL A 106 13.54 3.28 6.54
C VAL A 106 14.91 3.95 6.52
N ARG A 107 15.99 3.21 6.83
CA ARG A 107 17.37 3.74 6.76
C ARG A 107 17.77 4.15 5.34
N ARG A 108 17.38 3.38 4.32
CA ARG A 108 17.67 3.71 2.93
C ARG A 108 16.88 4.91 2.45
N MET A 109 15.62 5.05 2.88
CA MET A 109 14.80 6.22 2.56
C MET A 109 15.37 7.47 3.22
N ALA A 110 15.72 7.41 4.51
CA ALA A 110 16.35 8.54 5.21
C ALA A 110 17.70 8.96 4.59
N ALA A 111 18.44 8.02 3.97
CA ALA A 111 19.67 8.32 3.26
C ALA A 111 19.45 8.88 1.84
N ALA A 112 18.28 8.68 1.25
CA ALA A 112 17.93 9.23 -0.06
C ALA A 112 17.47 10.70 0.01
N ASP A 113 17.00 11.12 1.18
CA ASP A 113 16.58 12.50 1.46
C ASP A 113 17.73 13.43 1.94
N ALA A 114 18.93 12.88 2.15
CA ALA A 114 20.13 13.58 2.63
C ALA A 114 21.13 13.88 1.50
#